data_AF-A0A818NGG0-F1
#
_entry.id   AF-A0A818NGG0-F1
#
_cell.length_a   1.000
_cell.length_b   1.000
_cell.length_c   1.000
_cell.angle_alpha   90.00
_cell.angle_beta   90.00
_cell.angle_gamma   90.00
#
_symmetry.space_group_name_H-M   'P 1'
#
loop_
_entity.id
_entity.type
_entity.pdbx_description
1 polymer ?
#
loop_
_entity_poly.entity_id
_entity_poly.type
_entity_poly.pdbx_seq_one_letter_code
_entity_poly.pdbx_strand_id
1 'polypeptide(L)'
;GSASVEVLLYGAHVLSWTVHNKQILFLSDKAIFESGKAIRGGIPIIWPQFGPGPLPQHGFARVKTWQLGKTNTNGEISIDLHLSHDEDTLKLWPHKFNVTLTIRLGEKSLYQELTVNNQDNQTFEFTALFHTYFTVDDIKTTKISGLNNVTYMDKVDG
;
A
#
# COMPACT_ATOMS: atom_id res chain seq x y z
N GLY A 1 -17.03 12.20 -12.90
CA GLY A 1 -15.77 11.88 -13.61
C GLY A 1 -15.69 10.38 -13.84
N SER A 2 -15.03 9.92 -14.90
CA SER A 2 -14.90 8.49 -15.25
C SER A 2 -13.69 7.82 -14.61
N ALA A 3 -13.31 8.26 -13.40
CA ALA A 3 -12.29 7.61 -12.59
C ALA A 3 -12.93 6.76 -11.51
N SER A 4 -12.35 5.60 -11.23
CA SER A 4 -12.78 4.69 -10.17
C SER A 4 -11.58 4.03 -9.50
N VAL A 5 -11.72 3.67 -8.24
CA VAL A 5 -10.73 2.94 -7.46
C VAL A 5 -11.42 1.81 -6.70
N GLU A 6 -10.83 0.62 -6.69
CA GLU A 6 -11.29 -0.50 -5.88
C GLU A 6 -10.27 -0.79 -4.80
N VAL A 7 -10.73 -0.87 -3.56
CA VAL A 7 -9.88 -1.04 -2.38
C VAL A 7 -10.43 -2.18 -1.54
N LEU A 8 -9.57 -3.16 -1.22
CA LEU A 8 -9.89 -4.18 -0.24
C LEU A 8 -9.55 -3.70 1.16
N LEU A 9 -10.42 -4.00 2.12
CA LEU A 9 -10.11 -3.84 3.54
C LEU A 9 -8.92 -4.72 3.94
N TYR A 10 -8.81 -5.91 3.35
CA TYR A 10 -7.63 -6.75 3.50
C TYR A 10 -6.41 -6.05 2.90
N GLY A 11 -5.43 -5.75 3.75
CA GLY A 11 -4.20 -5.04 3.41
C GLY A 11 -4.37 -3.53 3.15
N ALA A 12 -5.58 -2.98 3.30
CA ALA A 12 -5.94 -1.67 2.77
C ALA A 12 -5.49 -1.51 1.31
N HIS A 13 -5.73 -2.57 0.53
CA HIS A 13 -5.04 -2.81 -0.73
C HIS A 13 -5.80 -2.22 -1.89
N VAL A 14 -5.25 -1.18 -2.52
CA VAL A 14 -5.78 -0.66 -3.79
C VAL A 14 -5.56 -1.70 -4.89
N LEU A 15 -6.62 -2.33 -5.37
CA LEU A 15 -6.56 -3.35 -6.41
C LEU A 15 -6.50 -2.75 -7.80
N SER A 16 -7.36 -1.76 -8.06
CA SER A 16 -7.53 -1.15 -9.36
C SER A 16 -7.69 0.36 -9.22
N TRP A 17 -7.20 1.07 -10.23
CA TRP A 17 -7.47 2.49 -10.42
C TRP A 17 -7.63 2.69 -11.92
N THR A 18 -8.82 3.10 -12.33
CA THR A 18 -9.17 3.36 -13.72
C THR A 18 -9.42 4.84 -13.92
N VAL A 19 -8.95 5.37 -15.05
CA VAL A 19 -9.26 6.74 -15.50
C VAL A 19 -9.71 6.66 -16.94
N HIS A 20 -10.92 7.15 -17.25
CA HIS A 20 -11.48 7.13 -18.61
C HIS A 20 -11.46 5.72 -19.23
N ASN A 21 -11.87 4.70 -18.46
CA ASN A 21 -11.84 3.28 -18.83
C ASN A 21 -10.45 2.68 -19.12
N LYS A 22 -9.37 3.41 -18.83
CA LYS A 22 -8.00 2.89 -18.89
C LYS A 22 -7.54 2.47 -17.50
N GLN A 23 -7.18 1.19 -17.37
CA GLN A 23 -6.60 0.64 -16.15
C GLN A 23 -5.17 1.17 -15.96
N ILE A 24 -4.90 1.75 -14.79
CA ILE A 24 -3.60 2.34 -14.45
C ILE A 24 -2.72 1.36 -13.67
N LEU A 25 -3.34 0.52 -12.83
CA LEU A 25 -2.63 -0.42 -11.96
C LEU A 25 -2.64 -1.83 -12.53
N PHE A 26 -1.50 -2.51 -12.45
CA PHE A 26 -1.38 -3.90 -12.83
C PHE A 26 -1.83 -4.77 -11.65
N LEU A 27 -2.80 -5.65 -11.89
CA LEU A 27 -3.19 -6.72 -10.97
C LEU A 27 -2.93 -8.05 -11.67
N SER A 28 -2.29 -9.00 -10.98
CA SER A 28 -2.02 -10.28 -11.61
C SER A 28 -3.26 -11.15 -11.73
N ASP A 29 -3.38 -11.82 -12.87
CA ASP A 29 -4.30 -12.94 -13.13
C ASP A 29 -4.22 -14.09 -12.11
N LYS A 30 -3.04 -14.35 -11.52
CA LYS A 30 -2.83 -15.35 -10.46
C LYS A 30 -2.79 -14.73 -9.05
N ALA A 31 -3.40 -13.57 -8.85
CA ALA A 31 -3.54 -13.01 -7.52
C ALA A 31 -4.38 -13.94 -6.63
N ILE A 32 -3.92 -14.17 -5.41
CA ILE A 32 -4.60 -15.01 -4.42
C ILE A 32 -5.24 -14.09 -3.39
N PHE A 33 -6.53 -14.30 -3.11
CA PHE A 33 -7.32 -13.52 -2.16
C PHE A 33 -7.62 -14.37 -0.92
N GLU A 34 -6.56 -14.68 -0.16
CA GLU A 34 -6.62 -15.53 1.04
C GLU A 34 -5.99 -14.82 2.23
N SER A 35 -6.52 -15.08 3.42
CA SER A 35 -5.96 -14.55 4.66
C SER A 35 -4.52 -15.05 4.87
N GLY A 36 -3.66 -14.17 5.34
CA GLY A 36 -2.22 -14.39 5.51
C GLY A 36 -1.39 -14.37 4.21
N LYS A 37 -1.98 -14.14 3.03
CA LYS A 37 -1.27 -14.09 1.74
C LYS A 37 -1.30 -12.69 1.16
N ALA A 38 -0.13 -12.16 0.77
CA ALA A 38 -0.05 -10.88 0.10
C ALA A 38 -0.58 -10.97 -1.34
N ILE A 39 -1.33 -9.95 -1.76
CA ILE A 39 -1.90 -9.86 -3.11
C ILE A 39 -0.83 -9.38 -4.11
N ARG A 40 -0.76 -10.02 -5.28
CA ARG A 40 0.20 -9.71 -6.33
C ARG A 40 -0.36 -8.68 -7.32
N GLY A 41 0.13 -7.45 -7.23
CA GLY A 41 -0.33 -6.31 -8.04
C GLY A 41 -1.06 -5.26 -7.21
N GLY A 42 -1.61 -4.24 -7.85
CA GLY A 42 -2.23 -3.10 -7.17
C GLY A 42 -1.21 -2.28 -6.38
N ILE A 43 -1.57 -1.89 -5.15
CA ILE A 43 -0.70 -1.13 -4.24
C ILE A 43 -0.68 -1.79 -2.85
N PRO A 44 0.15 -2.82 -2.65
CA PRO A 44 0.42 -3.36 -1.31
C PRO A 44 1.05 -2.30 -0.40
N ILE A 45 0.57 -2.22 0.85
CA ILE A 45 1.15 -1.38 1.90
C ILE A 45 2.25 -2.14 2.64
N ILE A 46 3.48 -1.69 2.51
CA ILE A 46 4.64 -2.31 3.16
C ILE A 46 4.95 -1.56 4.45
N TRP A 47 4.67 -2.21 5.58
CA TRP A 47 4.89 -1.65 6.91
C TRP A 47 4.83 -2.76 7.98
N PRO A 48 5.63 -2.71 9.06
CA PRO A 48 6.64 -1.69 9.40
C PRO A 48 8.06 -2.01 8.88
N GLN A 49 8.21 -3.02 8.01
CA GLN A 49 9.50 -3.46 7.50
C GLN A 49 9.47 -3.58 5.97
N PHE A 50 10.46 -3.03 5.26
CA PHE A 50 10.68 -3.24 3.84
C PHE A 50 11.72 -4.34 3.62
N GLY A 51 11.36 -5.35 2.83
CA GLY A 51 12.24 -6.47 2.52
C GLY A 51 12.36 -7.48 3.66
N PRO A 52 13.41 -8.32 3.64
CA PRO A 52 13.71 -9.27 4.71
C PRO A 52 14.19 -8.54 5.98
N GLY A 53 14.04 -9.20 7.13
CA GLY A 53 14.40 -8.66 8.45
C GLY A 53 13.81 -9.49 9.58
N PRO A 54 13.72 -8.97 10.82
CA PRO A 54 13.16 -9.69 11.97
C PRO A 54 11.67 -10.01 11.84
N LEU A 55 10.91 -9.23 11.04
CA LEU A 55 9.50 -9.49 10.76
C LEU A 55 9.33 -10.31 9.48
N PRO A 56 8.15 -10.92 9.26
CA PRO A 56 7.80 -11.49 7.96
C PRO A 56 8.13 -10.52 6.83
N GLN A 57 8.55 -11.04 5.69
CA GLN A 57 9.01 -10.21 4.57
C GLN A 57 7.95 -9.17 4.20
N HIS A 58 8.39 -7.90 4.18
CA HIS A 58 7.56 -6.71 3.96
C HIS A 58 6.55 -6.38 5.08
N GLY A 59 6.79 -6.86 6.29
CA GLY A 59 5.94 -6.62 7.44
C GLY A 59 4.59 -7.31 7.34
N PHE A 60 3.60 -6.78 8.05
CA PHE A 60 2.30 -7.43 8.22
C PHE A 60 1.11 -6.58 7.74
N ALA A 61 1.31 -5.28 7.46
CA ALA A 61 0.23 -4.38 7.04
C ALA A 61 -0.58 -4.91 5.85
N ARG A 62 0.09 -5.40 4.80
CA ARG A 62 -0.52 -5.97 3.58
C ARG A 62 -1.26 -7.30 3.78
N VAL A 63 -1.14 -7.94 4.95
CA VAL A 63 -1.77 -9.24 5.24
C VAL A 63 -2.75 -9.19 6.42
N LYS A 64 -3.06 -7.99 6.93
CA LYS A 64 -4.05 -7.75 7.98
C LYS A 64 -5.28 -7.09 7.39
N THR A 65 -6.45 -7.33 7.97
CA THR A 65 -7.68 -6.60 7.61
C THR A 65 -7.71 -5.26 8.34
N TRP A 66 -7.89 -4.19 7.58
CA TRP A 66 -8.02 -2.83 8.09
C TRP A 66 -9.50 -2.52 8.34
N GLN A 67 -9.75 -1.62 9.27
CA GLN A 67 -11.09 -1.15 9.59
C GLN A 67 -11.45 0.06 8.73
N LEU A 68 -12.66 0.08 8.16
CA LEU A 68 -13.18 1.24 7.45
C LEU A 68 -13.43 2.38 8.45
N GLY A 69 -12.78 3.51 8.20
CA GLY A 69 -12.95 4.74 8.96
C GLY A 69 -13.92 5.70 8.28
N LYS A 70 -13.54 6.98 8.24
CA LYS A 70 -14.33 8.04 7.61
C LYS A 70 -14.42 7.84 6.11
N THR A 71 -15.56 8.20 5.53
CA THR A 71 -15.76 8.23 4.08
C THR A 71 -16.36 9.57 3.67
N ASN A 72 -15.93 10.12 2.54
CA ASN A 72 -16.57 11.26 1.90
C ASN A 72 -16.93 10.93 0.45
N THR A 73 -18.18 11.22 0.08
CA THR A 73 -18.67 11.14 -1.30
C THR A 73 -19.21 12.48 -1.81
N ASN A 74 -19.26 13.49 -0.93
CA ASN A 74 -19.74 14.83 -1.25
C ASN A 74 -18.53 15.74 -1.48
N GLY A 75 -18.21 15.99 -2.76
CA GLY A 75 -17.03 16.76 -3.17
C GLY A 75 -15.85 15.85 -3.47
N GLU A 76 -14.74 16.00 -2.74
CA GLU A 76 -13.59 15.11 -2.87
C GLU A 76 -13.93 13.72 -2.33
N ILE A 77 -13.88 12.70 -3.20
CA ILE A 77 -14.15 11.31 -2.82
C ILE A 77 -12.96 10.80 -2.00
N SER A 78 -13.21 10.34 -0.78
CA SER A 78 -12.16 9.83 0.08
C SER A 78 -12.61 8.74 1.05
N ILE A 79 -11.67 7.89 1.45
CA ILE A 79 -11.85 6.90 2.52
C ILE A 79 -10.62 6.89 3.43
N ASP A 80 -10.85 6.69 4.72
CA ASP A 80 -9.82 6.36 5.70
C ASP A 80 -9.91 4.87 6.04
N LEU A 81 -8.76 4.23 6.17
CA LEU A 81 -8.61 2.84 6.61
C LEU A 81 -7.66 2.81 7.79
N HIS A 82 -8.00 2.05 8.84
CA HIS A 82 -7.23 2.02 10.09
C HIS A 82 -6.69 0.62 10.40
N LEU A 83 -5.43 0.57 10.85
CA LEU A 83 -4.79 -0.60 11.41
C LEU A 83 -4.22 -0.24 12.78
N SER A 84 -4.67 -0.92 13.82
CA SER A 84 -4.17 -0.78 15.19
C SER A 84 -3.42 -2.03 15.60
N HIS A 85 -2.57 -1.90 16.61
CA HIS A 85 -1.98 -3.06 17.27
C HIS A 85 -3.08 -3.98 17.84
N ASP A 86 -2.90 -5.28 17.62
CA ASP A 86 -3.67 -6.40 18.19
C ASP A 86 -2.72 -7.42 18.84
N GLU A 87 -3.28 -8.44 19.51
CA GLU A 87 -2.48 -9.48 20.17
C GLU A 87 -1.48 -10.18 19.23
N ASP A 88 -1.82 -10.38 17.96
CA ASP A 88 -0.94 -11.06 17.00
C ASP A 88 0.18 -10.16 16.49
N THR A 89 -0.12 -8.89 16.23
CA THR A 89 0.90 -7.90 15.85
C THR A 89 1.87 -7.67 17.00
N LEU A 90 1.40 -7.63 18.26
CA LEU A 90 2.27 -7.49 19.44
C LEU A 90 3.20 -8.69 19.64
N LYS A 91 2.79 -9.90 19.24
CA LYS A 91 3.66 -11.09 19.24
C LYS A 91 4.78 -10.98 18.20
N LEU A 92 4.52 -10.35 17.06
CA LEU A 92 5.50 -10.17 15.98
C LEU A 92 6.40 -8.96 16.21
N TRP A 93 5.81 -7.85 16.65
CA TRP A 93 6.44 -6.56 16.80
C TRP A 93 5.83 -5.87 18.03
N PRO A 94 6.53 -5.89 19.19
CA PRO A 94 5.96 -5.56 20.50
C PRO A 94 5.85 -4.04 20.72
N HIS A 95 5.16 -3.35 19.82
CA HIS A 95 4.91 -1.92 19.88
C HIS A 95 3.44 -1.60 19.70
N LYS A 96 2.95 -0.64 20.48
CA LYS A 96 1.61 -0.08 20.31
C LYS A 96 1.61 0.99 19.24
N PHE A 97 0.76 0.82 18.23
CA PHE A 97 0.67 1.73 17.10
C PHE A 97 -0.77 1.93 16.65
N ASN A 98 -0.98 3.02 15.92
CA ASN A 98 -2.10 3.22 15.01
C ASN A 98 -1.55 3.67 13.65
N VAL A 99 -2.04 3.05 12.58
CA VAL A 99 -1.75 3.45 11.20
C VAL A 99 -3.06 3.79 10.51
N THR A 100 -3.09 4.94 9.83
CA THR A 100 -4.21 5.36 9.00
C THR A 100 -3.74 5.50 7.56
N LEU A 101 -4.43 4.85 6.63
CA LEU A 101 -4.31 5.10 5.20
C LEU A 101 -5.50 5.95 4.76
N THR A 102 -5.23 7.17 4.28
CA THR A 102 -6.23 8.01 3.64
C THR A 102 -6.06 7.92 2.13
N ILE A 103 -7.13 7.58 1.43
CA ILE A 103 -7.19 7.51 -0.03
C ILE A 103 -8.14 8.58 -0.53
N ARG A 104 -7.71 9.41 -1.49
CA ARG A 104 -8.56 10.42 -2.15
C ARG A 104 -8.52 10.21 -3.65
N LEU A 105 -9.71 10.17 -4.26
CA LEU A 105 -9.88 10.00 -5.70
C LEU A 105 -10.22 11.35 -6.33
N GLY A 106 -9.32 11.86 -7.16
CA GLY A 106 -9.56 12.98 -8.06
C GLY A 106 -9.99 12.50 -9.45
N GLU A 107 -10.29 13.43 -10.35
CA GLU A 107 -10.73 13.09 -11.70
C GLU A 107 -9.68 12.31 -12.52
N LYS A 108 -8.40 12.56 -12.26
CA LYS A 108 -7.25 11.94 -12.94
C LYS A 108 -6.08 11.65 -11.99
N SER A 109 -6.33 11.65 -10.69
CA SER A 109 -5.32 11.45 -9.66
C SER A 109 -5.84 10.51 -8.59
N LEU A 110 -4.94 9.71 -8.02
CA LEU A 110 -5.17 8.93 -6.82
C LEU A 110 -4.14 9.37 -5.80
N TYR A 111 -4.60 9.95 -4.69
CA TYR A 111 -3.76 10.36 -3.58
C TYR A 111 -3.83 9.31 -2.47
N GLN A 112 -2.68 8.99 -1.88
CA GLN A 112 -2.57 8.09 -0.75
C GLN A 112 -1.63 8.68 0.29
N GLU A 113 -2.07 8.69 1.54
CA GLU A 113 -1.31 9.18 2.69
C GLU A 113 -1.33 8.15 3.81
N LEU A 114 -0.14 7.75 4.25
CA LEU A 114 0.03 6.82 5.36
C LEU A 114 0.48 7.62 6.59
N THR A 115 -0.40 7.74 7.58
CA THR A 115 -0.09 8.35 8.87
C THR A 115 0.19 7.27 9.90
N VAL A 116 1.35 7.33 10.54
CA VAL A 116 1.75 6.40 11.62
C VAL A 116 1.79 7.17 12.93
N ASN A 117 1.04 6.70 13.92
CA ASN A 117 1.03 7.23 15.27
C ASN A 117 1.61 6.21 16.24
N ASN A 118 2.66 6.62 16.97
CA ASN A 118 3.21 5.84 18.06
C ASN A 118 2.30 5.96 19.29
N GLN A 119 1.68 4.85 19.69
CA GLN A 119 0.83 4.78 20.87
C GLN A 119 1.52 4.11 22.06
N ASP A 120 2.81 3.83 21.91
CA ASP A 120 3.64 3.26 22.96
C ASP A 120 4.31 4.37 23.79
N ASN A 121 4.81 3.97 24.94
CA ASN A 121 5.65 4.84 25.78
C ASN A 121 7.11 4.85 25.32
N GLN A 122 7.47 3.95 24.39
CA GLN A 122 8.82 3.83 23.84
C GLN A 122 8.85 4.24 22.37
N THR A 123 9.98 4.78 21.91
CA THR A 123 10.22 4.99 20.49
C THR A 123 10.31 3.65 19.75
N PHE A 124 9.75 3.57 18.55
CA PHE A 124 9.98 2.45 17.64
C PHE A 124 10.52 2.95 16.29
N GLU A 125 11.26 2.09 15.61
CA GLU A 125 11.75 2.33 14.26
C GLU A 125 10.93 1.52 13.26
N PHE A 126 10.68 2.11 12.09
CA PHE A 126 9.94 1.43 11.02
C PHE A 126 10.38 1.94 9.65
N THR A 127 9.99 1.18 8.64
CA THR A 127 10.03 1.58 7.23
C THR A 127 8.62 1.50 6.65
N ALA A 128 8.33 2.34 5.66
CA ALA A 128 7.04 2.38 4.99
C ALA A 128 7.24 2.49 3.48
N LEU A 129 6.44 1.78 2.69
CA LEU A 129 6.47 1.87 1.23
C LEU A 129 5.11 1.52 0.62
N PHE A 130 4.71 2.28 -0.40
CA PHE A 130 3.62 1.91 -1.32
C PHE A 130 4.19 1.10 -2.47
N HIS A 131 3.86 -0.19 -2.55
CA HIS A 131 4.48 -1.10 -3.53
C HIS A 131 3.74 -1.09 -4.87
N THR A 132 3.58 0.09 -5.46
CA THR A 132 2.72 0.32 -6.63
C THR A 132 3.15 -0.47 -7.87
N TYR A 133 2.24 -1.28 -8.41
CA TYR A 133 2.40 -1.94 -9.70
C TYR A 133 1.65 -1.17 -10.79
N PHE A 134 2.38 -0.53 -11.70
CA PHE A 134 1.79 0.16 -12.85
C PHE A 134 1.59 -0.79 -14.03
N THR A 135 0.47 -0.62 -14.73
CA THR A 135 0.25 -1.26 -16.03
C THR A 135 1.09 -0.56 -17.09
N VAL A 136 1.76 -1.34 -17.94
CA VAL A 136 2.49 -0.86 -19.12
C VAL A 136 2.16 -1.76 -20.31
N ASP A 137 2.23 -1.21 -21.51
CA ASP A 137 1.88 -1.95 -22.74
C ASP A 137 2.97 -2.97 -23.10
N ASP A 138 4.25 -2.57 -23.06
CA ASP A 138 5.41 -3.46 -23.26
C ASP A 138 6.59 -2.99 -22.39
N ILE A 139 7.06 -3.85 -21.50
CA ILE A 139 8.19 -3.57 -20.61
C ILE A 139 9.50 -3.31 -21.37
N LYS A 140 9.66 -3.87 -22.58
CA LYS A 140 10.88 -3.69 -23.41
C LYS A 140 11.03 -2.27 -23.94
N THR A 141 9.92 -1.55 -24.10
CA THR A 141 9.91 -0.18 -24.63
C THR A 141 9.60 0.87 -23.57
N THR A 142 9.16 0.43 -22.38
CA THR A 142 8.89 1.27 -21.22
C THR A 142 10.17 1.96 -20.74
N LYS A 143 10.07 3.26 -20.44
CA LYS A 143 11.15 4.06 -19.85
C LYS A 143 10.63 4.83 -18.65
N ILE A 144 11.45 4.93 -17.60
CA ILE A 144 11.19 5.78 -16.44
C ILE A 144 12.09 7.01 -16.56
N SER A 145 11.51 8.20 -16.46
CA SER A 145 12.22 9.48 -16.42
C SER A 145 12.10 10.13 -15.04
N GLY A 146 12.93 11.14 -14.75
CA GLY A 146 12.89 11.87 -13.47
C GLY A 146 13.80 11.29 -12.38
N LEU A 147 14.52 10.21 -12.68
CA LEU A 147 15.53 9.59 -11.81
C LEU A 147 16.97 9.80 -12.34
N ASN A 148 17.18 10.81 -13.20
CA ASN A 148 18.52 11.10 -13.71
C ASN A 148 19.40 11.64 -12.57
N ASN A 149 20.67 11.20 -12.52
CA ASN A 149 21.66 11.63 -11.53
C ASN A 149 21.31 11.34 -10.06
N VAL A 150 20.43 10.36 -9.79
CA VAL A 150 20.20 9.88 -8.43
C VAL A 150 21.14 8.71 -8.11
N THR A 151 21.58 8.62 -6.86
CA THR A 151 22.28 7.44 -6.36
C THR A 151 21.25 6.33 -6.11
N TYR A 152 21.54 5.12 -6.55
CA TYR A 152 20.72 3.94 -6.30
C TYR A 152 21.60 2.73 -5.95
N MET A 153 20.97 1.72 -5.35
CA MET A 153 21.57 0.42 -5.08
C MET A 153 20.96 -0.59 -6.05
N ASP A 154 21.80 -1.26 -6.83
CA ASP A 154 21.35 -2.33 -7.71
C ASP A 154 21.30 -3.65 -6.93
N LYS A 155 20.08 -4.18 -6.72
CA LYS A 155 19.87 -5.44 -6.01
C LYS A 155 19.91 -6.68 -6.92
N VAL A 156 20.16 -6.50 -8.21
CA VAL A 156 20.34 -7.61 -9.16
C VAL A 156 21.79 -8.11 -9.11
N ASP A 157 22.75 -7.19 -8.99
CA ASP A 157 24.17 -7.49 -9.09
C ASP A 157 24.93 -7.58 -7.74
N GLY A 158 24.26 -7.27 -6.62
CA GLY A 158 24.79 -7.43 -5.25
C GLY A 158 25.02 -6.12 -4.50
#